data_AF-A0A960MW63-F1
#
_entry.id   AF-A0A960MW63-F1
#
_cell.length_a   1.000
_cell.length_b   1.000
_cell.length_c   1.000
_cell.angle_alpha   90.00
_cell.angle_beta   90.00
_cell.angle_gamma   90.00
#
_symmetry.space_group_name_H-M   'P 1'
#
loop_
_entity.id
_entity.type
_entity.pdbx_description
1 polymer ?
#
loop_
_entity_poly.entity_id
_entity_poly.type
_entity_poly.pdbx_seq_one_letter_code
_entity_poly.pdbx_strand_id
1 'polypeptide(L)'
;LIRWPGVVKPGTTCDVPVINVDLFPTFLAAAGTPVPEGKVLDGESLLPLLKGEGNLSRQAIFWHFPGYLDSPVNRGRELDVRTGFRSRPVSVIHQGDWKLHLYLEEWALDGGRDGLPGNHAVELYHLADDIGERHDLSAENLGKRDELLNALLEWHASVGALLPHEPNPQYDPNAKIGGKGKGKGNGKGQGKGKKSDPQ
;
A
#
# COMPACT_ATOMS: atom_id res chain seq x y z
N LEU A 1 14.40 -13.10 1.18
CA LEU A 1 15.61 -13.94 1.37
C LEU A 1 16.82 -13.13 0.95
N ILE A 2 17.84 -13.04 1.81
CA ILE A 2 19.11 -12.35 1.51
C ILE A 2 20.25 -13.35 1.74
N ARG A 3 21.19 -13.44 0.81
CA ARG A 3 22.38 -14.30 0.93
C ARG A 3 23.63 -13.42 0.78
N TRP A 4 24.35 -13.23 1.87
CA TRP A 4 25.58 -12.44 1.88
C TRP A 4 26.65 -13.12 2.74
N PRO A 5 27.52 -13.95 2.14
CA PRO A 5 28.58 -14.65 2.86
C PRO A 5 29.50 -13.67 3.59
N GLY A 6 29.85 -13.99 4.84
CA GLY A 6 30.72 -13.14 5.68
C GLY A 6 30.03 -11.94 6.31
N VAL A 7 28.77 -11.65 5.98
CA VAL A 7 27.99 -10.55 6.58
C VAL A 7 26.75 -11.08 7.28
N VAL A 8 25.94 -11.88 6.58
CA VAL A 8 24.71 -12.46 7.15
C VAL A 8 25.01 -13.87 7.63
N LYS A 9 24.70 -14.15 8.91
CA LYS A 9 24.79 -15.50 9.47
C LYS A 9 23.83 -16.44 8.72
N PRO A 10 24.30 -17.56 8.13
CA PRO A 10 23.41 -18.47 7.43
C PRO A 10 22.33 -19.07 8.33
N GLY A 11 21.12 -19.24 7.78
CA GLY A 11 20.01 -19.90 8.47
C GLY A 11 19.32 -19.09 9.57
N THR A 12 19.61 -17.79 9.69
CA THR A 12 18.90 -16.91 10.64
C THR A 12 17.58 -16.39 10.07
N THR A 13 16.69 -16.02 10.98
CA THR A 13 15.42 -15.35 10.71
C THR A 13 15.41 -13.97 11.35
N CYS A 14 14.59 -13.07 10.82
CA CYS A 14 14.35 -11.74 11.36
C CYS A 14 12.88 -11.41 11.12
N ASP A 15 12.15 -11.12 12.20
CA ASP A 15 10.70 -10.87 12.17
C ASP A 15 10.38 -9.36 12.15
N VAL A 16 11.40 -8.51 12.10
CA VAL A 16 11.21 -7.06 11.95
C VAL A 16 10.57 -6.79 10.58
N PRO A 17 9.42 -6.09 10.51
CA PRO A 17 8.82 -5.71 9.25
C PRO A 17 9.76 -4.83 8.41
N VAL A 18 9.86 -5.15 7.12
CA VAL A 18 10.66 -4.39 6.13
C VAL A 18 9.85 -4.16 4.86
N ILE A 19 10.21 -3.16 4.08
CA ILE A 19 9.52 -2.78 2.84
C ILE A 19 10.52 -2.55 1.70
N ASN A 20 10.07 -2.61 0.45
CA ASN A 20 10.91 -2.54 -0.74
C ASN A 20 11.78 -1.27 -0.82
N VAL A 21 11.32 -0.14 -0.27
CA VAL A 21 12.07 1.12 -0.27
C VAL A 21 13.35 1.08 0.57
N ASP A 22 13.50 0.06 1.42
CA ASP A 22 14.68 -0.17 2.26
C ASP A 22 15.89 -0.69 1.49
N LEU A 23 15.64 -1.29 0.32
CA LEU A 23 16.71 -1.91 -0.47
C LEU A 23 17.69 -0.85 -0.97
N PHE A 24 17.21 0.33 -1.38
CA PHE A 24 18.07 1.40 -1.89
C PHE A 24 19.08 1.91 -0.84
N PRO A 25 18.69 2.36 0.37
CA PRO A 25 19.65 2.76 1.40
C PRO A 25 20.51 1.58 1.89
N THR A 26 19.99 0.35 1.86
CA THR A 26 20.79 -0.85 2.16
C THR A 26 21.94 -1.03 1.17
N PHE A 27 21.68 -0.86 -0.13
CA PHE A 27 22.72 -0.98 -1.16
C PHE A 27 23.74 0.14 -1.11
N LEU A 28 23.33 1.38 -0.81
CA LEU A 28 24.26 2.49 -0.57
C LEU A 28 25.20 2.17 0.60
N ALA A 29 24.64 1.75 1.74
CA ALA A 29 25.42 1.38 2.92
C ALA A 29 26.34 0.18 2.64
N ALA A 30 25.85 -0.84 1.93
CA ALA A 30 26.63 -2.00 1.52
C ALA A 30 27.83 -1.64 0.63
N ALA A 31 27.65 -0.66 -0.26
CA ALA A 31 28.68 -0.16 -1.16
C ALA A 31 29.61 0.87 -0.50
N GLY A 32 29.37 1.25 0.77
CA GLY A 32 30.10 2.35 1.42
C GLY A 32 29.91 3.71 0.73
N THR A 33 28.80 3.86 0.00
CA THR A 33 28.50 5.06 -0.80
C THR A 33 27.56 5.98 -0.02
N PRO A 34 27.84 7.29 0.08
CA PRO A 34 26.94 8.23 0.74
C PRO A 34 25.63 8.40 -0.03
N VAL A 35 24.60 8.88 0.66
CA VAL A 35 23.34 9.30 0.02
C VAL A 35 23.64 10.47 -0.92
N PRO A 36 23.20 10.42 -2.19
CA PRO A 36 23.39 11.54 -3.12
C PRO A 36 22.80 12.83 -2.57
N GLU A 37 23.47 13.96 -2.85
CA GLU A 37 23.01 15.28 -2.41
C GLU A 37 21.58 15.56 -2.88
N GLY A 38 20.74 16.07 -1.97
CA GLY A 38 19.33 16.37 -2.24
C GLY A 38 18.40 15.15 -2.34
N LYS A 39 18.90 13.92 -2.21
CA LYS A 39 18.05 12.72 -2.21
C LYS A 39 17.47 12.47 -0.82
N VAL A 40 16.16 12.60 -0.71
CA VAL A 40 15.39 12.10 0.43
C VAL A 40 15.16 10.59 0.27
N LEU A 41 15.34 9.84 1.35
CA LEU A 41 15.13 8.40 1.41
C LEU A 41 13.81 8.10 2.12
N ASP A 42 12.99 7.25 1.51
CA ASP A 42 11.71 6.79 2.09
C ASP A 42 11.86 5.54 2.97
N GLY A 43 13.01 4.87 2.87
CA GLY A 43 13.32 3.64 3.60
C GLY A 43 14.56 3.77 4.48
N GLU A 44 14.83 2.72 5.24
CA GLU A 44 16.01 2.62 6.11
C GLU A 44 16.92 1.47 5.67
N SER A 45 18.22 1.60 5.95
CA SER A 45 19.16 0.51 5.66
C SER A 45 18.86 -0.69 6.55
N LEU A 46 18.73 -1.87 5.94
CA LEU A 46 18.57 -3.15 6.63
C LEU A 46 19.89 -3.68 7.19
N LEU A 47 21.02 -3.01 6.93
CA LEU A 47 22.34 -3.50 7.32
C LEU A 47 22.49 -3.81 8.83
N PRO A 48 21.92 -3.02 9.77
CA PRO A 48 21.91 -3.38 11.19
C PRO A 48 21.21 -4.71 11.47
N LEU A 49 20.08 -4.98 10.80
CA LEU A 49 19.36 -6.25 10.90
C LEU A 49 20.18 -7.40 10.31
N LEU A 50 20.80 -7.18 9.15
CA LEU A 50 21.58 -8.20 8.44
C LEU A 50 22.81 -8.67 9.23
N LYS A 51 23.43 -7.75 9.98
CA LYS A 51 24.58 -8.04 10.84
C LYS A 51 24.17 -8.50 12.25
N GLY A 52 22.91 -8.37 12.63
CA GLY A 52 22.43 -8.63 14.00
C GLY A 52 22.95 -7.59 15.01
N GLU A 53 23.20 -6.36 14.57
CA GLU A 53 23.81 -5.28 15.36
C GLU A 53 22.79 -4.24 15.85
N GLY A 54 21.51 -4.33 15.44
CA GLY A 54 20.50 -3.35 15.85
C GLY A 54 19.14 -3.58 15.23
N ASN A 55 18.33 -2.52 15.23
CA ASN A 55 16.97 -2.49 14.68
C ASN A 55 16.78 -1.26 13.78
N LEU A 56 15.63 -1.17 13.11
CA LEU A 56 15.18 -0.01 12.36
C LEU A 56 14.62 1.05 13.33
N SER A 57 14.69 2.31 12.94
CA SER A 57 14.25 3.46 13.76
C SER A 57 12.76 3.75 13.61
N ARG A 58 12.20 3.53 12.41
CA ARG A 58 10.78 3.74 12.13
C ARG A 58 9.88 2.93 13.05
N GLN A 59 8.73 3.51 13.36
CA GLN A 59 7.70 2.86 14.17
C GLN A 59 6.62 2.17 13.32
N ALA A 60 6.48 2.60 12.06
CA ALA A 60 5.44 2.11 11.16
C ALA A 60 5.96 1.99 9.72
N ILE A 61 5.28 1.14 8.95
CA ILE A 61 5.42 1.03 7.49
C ILE A 61 4.15 1.55 6.86
N PHE A 62 4.31 2.35 5.82
CA PHE A 62 3.23 2.92 5.04
C PHE A 62 3.30 2.48 3.59
N TRP A 63 2.14 2.27 2.97
CA TRP A 63 2.06 2.13 1.51
C TRP A 63 0.77 2.73 0.99
N HIS A 64 0.89 3.34 -0.18
CA HIS A 64 -0.20 4.01 -0.88
C HIS A 64 -0.33 3.40 -2.27
N PHE A 65 -1.51 2.87 -2.57
CA PHE A 65 -1.83 2.23 -3.83
C PHE A 65 -3.08 2.89 -4.43
N PRO A 66 -2.92 3.92 -5.28
CA PRO A 66 -4.04 4.68 -5.85
C PRO A 66 -4.56 4.01 -7.13
N GLY A 67 -4.82 2.70 -7.10
CA GLY A 67 -5.22 1.95 -8.29
C GLY A 67 -6.25 0.85 -8.03
N TYR A 68 -6.92 0.45 -9.10
CA TYR A 68 -7.84 -0.70 -9.11
C TYR A 68 -7.14 -1.95 -9.68
N LEU A 69 -7.49 -3.11 -9.15
CA LEU A 69 -6.99 -4.42 -9.60
C LEU A 69 -8.16 -5.37 -9.88
N ASP A 70 -8.51 -5.55 -11.15
CA ASP A 70 -9.75 -6.23 -11.57
C ASP A 70 -9.62 -7.76 -11.66
N SER A 71 -8.41 -8.30 -11.79
CA SER A 71 -8.19 -9.74 -12.03
C SER A 71 -7.89 -10.50 -10.73
N PRO A 72 -8.80 -11.37 -10.24
CA PRO A 72 -8.54 -12.18 -9.06
C PRO A 72 -7.36 -13.15 -9.32
N VAL A 73 -6.57 -13.38 -8.29
CA VAL A 73 -5.61 -14.50 -8.26
C VAL A 73 -6.31 -15.64 -7.53
N ASN A 74 -6.20 -16.87 -8.04
CA ASN A 74 -6.83 -18.08 -7.46
C ASN A 74 -6.39 -18.43 -6.01
N ARG A 75 -5.62 -17.56 -5.32
CA ARG A 75 -5.13 -17.72 -3.94
C ARG A 75 -5.29 -16.44 -3.09
N GLY A 76 -6.07 -15.46 -3.55
CA GLY A 76 -6.31 -14.20 -2.81
C GLY A 76 -7.46 -14.31 -1.80
N ARG A 77 -7.69 -13.23 -1.04
CA ARG A 77 -8.98 -13.00 -0.37
C ARG A 77 -10.11 -13.15 -1.39
N GLU A 78 -11.31 -13.50 -0.91
CA GLU A 78 -12.52 -13.35 -1.71
C GLU A 78 -12.56 -11.93 -2.29
N LEU A 79 -13.07 -11.80 -3.53
CA LEU A 79 -13.26 -10.48 -4.12
C LEU A 79 -14.02 -9.61 -3.12
N ASP A 80 -13.68 -8.33 -3.07
CA ASP A 80 -14.55 -7.39 -2.38
C ASP A 80 -15.92 -7.50 -3.04
N VAL A 81 -16.87 -8.15 -2.35
CA VAL A 81 -18.18 -8.48 -2.88
C VAL A 81 -18.99 -7.23 -3.23
N ARG A 82 -18.59 -6.06 -2.69
CA ARG A 82 -19.23 -4.77 -2.96
C ARG A 82 -18.75 -4.19 -4.29
N THR A 83 -17.50 -4.38 -4.66
CA THR A 83 -16.89 -3.69 -5.81
C THR A 83 -16.46 -4.62 -6.95
N GLY A 84 -16.32 -5.92 -6.69
CA GLY A 84 -15.84 -6.90 -7.66
C GLY A 84 -14.35 -6.80 -8.01
N PHE A 85 -13.60 -5.91 -7.33
CA PHE A 85 -12.15 -5.78 -7.49
C PHE A 85 -11.38 -6.62 -6.47
N ARG A 86 -10.17 -7.03 -6.84
CA ARG A 86 -9.18 -7.64 -5.95
C ARG A 86 -8.59 -6.62 -4.97
N SER A 87 -8.43 -5.38 -5.42
CA SER A 87 -8.07 -4.23 -4.60
C SER A 87 -8.62 -2.99 -5.29
N ARG A 88 -9.03 -2.04 -4.47
CA ARG A 88 -9.39 -0.67 -4.84
C ARG A 88 -8.35 0.30 -4.27
N PRO A 89 -8.37 1.59 -4.65
CA PRO A 89 -7.45 2.59 -4.12
C PRO A 89 -7.41 2.56 -2.60
N VAL A 90 -6.24 2.29 -2.04
CA VAL A 90 -6.06 2.04 -0.61
C VAL A 90 -4.73 2.59 -0.13
N SER A 91 -4.74 3.15 1.07
CA SER A 91 -3.53 3.44 1.83
C SER A 91 -3.52 2.64 3.10
N VAL A 92 -2.34 2.25 3.55
CA VAL A 92 -2.21 1.36 4.69
C VAL A 92 -1.07 1.81 5.59
N ILE A 93 -1.30 1.66 6.89
CA ILE A 93 -0.30 1.75 7.94
C ILE A 93 -0.19 0.39 8.64
N HIS A 94 1.03 -0.06 8.89
CA HIS A 94 1.34 -1.20 9.75
C HIS A 94 2.28 -0.73 10.86
N GLN A 95 1.82 -0.79 12.11
CA GLN A 95 2.52 -0.31 13.29
C GLN A 95 2.38 -1.31 14.44
N GLY A 96 3.50 -1.92 14.83
CA GLY A 96 3.49 -3.05 15.77
C GLY A 96 2.61 -4.18 15.25
N ASP A 97 1.76 -4.74 16.11
CA ASP A 97 0.82 -5.81 15.73
C ASP A 97 -0.44 -5.29 15.02
N TRP A 98 -0.54 -3.99 14.74
CA TRP A 98 -1.75 -3.39 14.19
C TRP A 98 -1.57 -2.95 12.75
N LYS A 99 -2.63 -3.13 11.97
CA LYS A 99 -2.67 -2.71 10.58
C LYS A 99 -4.02 -2.08 10.26
N LEU A 100 -3.99 -0.92 9.60
CA LEU A 100 -5.19 -0.20 9.19
C LEU A 100 -5.17 0.04 7.69
N HIS A 101 -6.26 -0.32 7.02
CA HIS A 101 -6.54 0.06 5.64
C HIS A 101 -7.44 1.29 5.62
N LEU A 102 -7.11 2.26 4.78
CA LEU A 102 -7.95 3.38 4.40
C LEU A 102 -8.25 3.28 2.90
N TYR A 103 -9.47 2.90 2.57
CA TYR A 103 -9.96 2.89 1.20
C TYR A 103 -10.38 4.29 0.77
N LEU A 104 -9.76 4.75 -0.31
CA LEU A 104 -9.76 6.18 -0.66
C LEU A 104 -11.08 6.62 -1.29
N GLU A 105 -11.79 5.70 -1.95
CA GLU A 105 -13.05 5.99 -2.64
C GLU A 105 -14.16 6.33 -1.63
N GLU A 106 -14.49 5.46 -0.67
CA GLU A 106 -15.49 5.78 0.37
C GLU A 106 -15.00 6.89 1.30
N TRP A 107 -13.70 6.99 1.55
CA TRP A 107 -13.19 8.13 2.31
C TRP A 107 -13.54 9.46 1.63
N ALA A 108 -13.39 9.54 0.30
CA ALA A 108 -13.66 10.75 -0.45
C ALA A 108 -15.16 10.97 -0.71
N LEU A 109 -15.91 9.89 -1.00
CA LEU A 109 -17.29 9.97 -1.49
C LEU A 109 -18.35 9.78 -0.39
N ASP A 110 -18.04 9.02 0.67
CA ASP A 110 -18.99 8.63 1.71
C ASP A 110 -18.74 9.38 3.03
N GLY A 111 -18.51 10.69 2.94
CA GLY A 111 -18.48 11.60 4.11
C GLY A 111 -17.23 11.51 4.98
N GLY A 112 -16.16 10.84 4.53
CA GLY A 112 -14.87 10.81 5.19
C GLY A 112 -14.93 10.43 6.67
N ARG A 113 -14.33 11.26 7.53
CA ARG A 113 -14.26 11.06 8.99
C ARG A 113 -15.65 10.96 9.61
N ASP A 114 -16.56 11.86 9.24
CA ASP A 114 -17.91 11.94 9.82
C ASP A 114 -18.80 10.79 9.35
N GLY A 115 -18.48 10.21 8.18
CA GLY A 115 -19.16 9.04 7.62
C GLY A 115 -18.75 7.70 8.23
N LEU A 116 -17.66 7.62 8.99
CA LEU A 116 -17.13 6.36 9.54
C LEU A 116 -18.11 5.47 10.31
N PRO A 117 -19.15 5.98 11.00
CA PRO A 117 -20.15 5.11 11.63
C PRO A 117 -20.97 4.27 10.63
N GLY A 118 -21.02 4.67 9.36
CA GLY A 118 -21.84 4.01 8.33
C GLY A 118 -21.14 3.78 6.99
N ASN A 119 -19.94 4.31 6.78
CA ASN A 119 -19.12 4.02 5.62
C ASN A 119 -18.16 2.85 5.89
N HIS A 120 -17.55 2.35 4.83
CA HIS A 120 -16.60 1.23 4.87
C HIS A 120 -15.20 1.68 4.43
N ALA A 121 -14.86 2.93 4.76
CA ALA A 121 -13.59 3.54 4.35
C ALA A 121 -12.40 2.97 5.14
N VAL A 122 -12.62 2.39 6.32
CA VAL A 122 -11.55 1.95 7.21
C VAL A 122 -11.76 0.51 7.64
N GLU A 123 -10.70 -0.29 7.56
CA GLU A 123 -10.60 -1.62 8.20
C GLU A 123 -9.40 -1.63 9.14
N LEU A 124 -9.53 -2.28 10.30
CA LEU A 124 -8.49 -2.39 11.32
C LEU A 124 -8.28 -3.87 11.70
N TYR A 125 -7.03 -4.31 11.73
CA TYR A 125 -6.67 -5.69 12.05
C TYR A 125 -5.58 -5.74 13.13
N HIS A 126 -5.69 -6.73 14.01
CA HIS A 126 -4.64 -7.11 14.96
C HIS A 126 -3.93 -8.37 14.46
N LEU A 127 -2.76 -8.20 13.85
CA LEU A 127 -2.05 -9.24 13.10
C LEU A 127 -1.48 -10.36 13.97
N ALA A 128 -1.23 -10.11 15.26
CA ALA A 128 -0.78 -11.15 16.18
C ALA A 128 -1.85 -12.23 16.38
N ASP A 129 -3.14 -11.84 16.37
CA ASP A 129 -4.27 -12.76 16.53
C ASP A 129 -4.90 -13.14 15.18
N ASP A 130 -4.78 -12.27 14.17
CA ASP A 130 -5.41 -12.41 12.87
C ASP A 130 -4.46 -12.03 11.72
N ILE A 131 -3.43 -12.85 11.53
CA ILE A 131 -2.48 -12.70 10.41
C ILE A 131 -3.16 -12.75 9.03
N GLY A 132 -4.36 -13.34 8.95
CA GLY A 132 -5.14 -13.47 7.74
C GLY A 132 -6.01 -12.24 7.41
N GLU A 133 -6.09 -11.27 8.32
CA GLU A 133 -6.91 -10.06 8.19
C GLU A 133 -8.37 -10.41 7.81
N ARG A 134 -9.01 -11.23 8.64
CA ARG A 134 -10.35 -11.78 8.44
C ARG A 134 -11.41 -11.11 9.31
N HIS A 135 -11.01 -10.48 10.41
CA HIS A 135 -11.90 -9.86 11.38
C HIS A 135 -11.57 -8.37 11.47
N ASP A 136 -12.42 -7.55 10.83
CA ASP A 136 -12.30 -6.10 10.94
C ASP A 136 -12.73 -5.64 12.34
N LEU A 137 -11.82 -4.99 13.06
CA LEU A 137 -12.00 -4.45 14.40
C LEU A 137 -12.28 -2.93 14.39
N SER A 138 -12.48 -2.31 13.21
CA SER A 138 -12.63 -0.86 13.06
C SER A 138 -13.81 -0.29 13.85
N ALA A 139 -14.91 -1.04 13.96
CA ALA A 139 -16.10 -0.65 14.73
C ALA A 139 -15.99 -0.95 16.23
N GLU A 140 -15.12 -1.88 16.61
CA GLU A 140 -14.99 -2.37 17.99
C GLU A 140 -13.87 -1.65 18.75
N ASN A 141 -12.82 -1.20 18.05
CA ASN A 141 -11.64 -0.57 18.64
C ASN A 141 -11.41 0.84 18.09
N LEU A 142 -12.35 1.74 18.41
CA LEU A 142 -12.36 3.12 17.92
C LEU A 142 -11.09 3.89 18.27
N GLY A 143 -10.56 3.69 19.49
CA GLY A 143 -9.34 4.35 19.93
C GLY A 143 -8.14 4.00 19.05
N LYS A 144 -7.94 2.70 18.79
CA LYS A 144 -6.83 2.25 17.94
C LYS A 144 -7.02 2.58 16.47
N ARG A 145 -8.27 2.48 15.99
CA ARG A 145 -8.64 2.93 14.64
C ARG A 145 -8.27 4.39 14.43
N ASP A 146 -8.66 5.26 15.36
CA ASP A 146 -8.47 6.70 15.23
C ASP A 146 -6.99 7.09 15.37
N GLU A 147 -6.25 6.42 16.25
CA GLU A 147 -4.79 6.57 16.39
C GLU A 147 -4.08 6.31 15.04
N LEU A 148 -4.32 5.14 14.44
CA LEU A 148 -3.64 4.75 13.21
C LEU A 148 -4.14 5.52 11.99
N LEU A 149 -5.42 5.86 11.94
CA LEU A 149 -5.96 6.68 10.86
C LEU A 149 -5.33 8.08 10.87
N ASN A 150 -5.20 8.70 12.05
CA ASN A 150 -4.55 10.00 12.16
C ASN A 150 -3.08 9.93 11.71
N ALA A 151 -2.34 8.92 12.17
CA ALA A 151 -0.94 8.71 11.74
C ALA A 151 -0.83 8.50 10.22
N LEU A 152 -1.77 7.78 9.60
CA LEU A 152 -1.81 7.57 8.16
C LEU A 152 -2.11 8.85 7.38
N LEU A 153 -3.05 9.68 7.84
CA LEU A 153 -3.39 10.96 7.23
C LEU A 153 -2.26 11.99 7.39
N GLU A 154 -1.57 12.00 8.53
CA GLU A 154 -0.35 12.80 8.74
C GLU A 154 0.76 12.38 7.78
N TRP A 155 0.95 11.07 7.59
CA TRP A 155 1.89 10.56 6.61
C TRP A 155 1.52 10.99 5.18
N HIS A 156 0.25 10.90 4.77
CA HIS A 156 -0.21 11.42 3.47
C HIS A 156 0.16 12.88 3.24
N ALA A 157 -0.08 13.75 4.23
CA ALA A 157 0.28 15.16 4.16
C ALA A 157 1.79 15.35 4.01
N SER A 158 2.60 14.55 4.73
CA SER A 158 4.06 14.64 4.69
C SER A 158 4.67 14.27 3.35
N VAL A 159 4.09 13.31 2.63
CA VAL A 159 4.62 12.82 1.33
C VAL A 159 3.90 13.41 0.12
N GLY A 160 2.87 14.23 0.33
CA GLY A 160 2.01 14.75 -0.75
C GLY A 160 1.30 13.64 -1.51
N ALA A 161 0.77 12.64 -0.79
CA ALA A 161 0.05 11.52 -1.41
C ALA A 161 -1.17 12.04 -2.20
N LEU A 162 -1.37 11.52 -3.41
CA LEU A 162 -2.51 11.89 -4.23
C LEU A 162 -3.77 11.20 -3.70
N LEU A 163 -4.73 12.01 -3.27
CA LEU A 163 -6.03 11.55 -2.84
C LEU A 163 -7.09 11.94 -3.88
N PRO A 164 -7.98 11.01 -4.27
CA PRO A 164 -9.16 11.40 -5.03
C PRO A 164 -10.03 12.29 -4.14
N HIS A 165 -10.53 13.39 -4.71
CA HIS A 165 -11.39 14.34 -4.00
C HIS A 165 -12.69 14.63 -4.76
N GLU A 166 -12.76 14.27 -6.04
CA GLU A 166 -13.90 14.54 -6.91
C GLU A 166 -14.21 13.30 -7.75
N PRO A 167 -15.49 13.01 -8.00
CA PRO A 167 -15.88 11.99 -8.96
C PRO A 167 -15.32 12.29 -10.36
N ASN A 168 -14.88 11.25 -11.04
CA ASN A 168 -14.38 11.26 -12.39
C ASN A 168 -15.51 11.70 -13.34
N PRO A 169 -15.43 12.92 -13.93
CA PRO A 169 -16.47 13.43 -14.81
C PRO A 169 -16.54 12.66 -16.14
N GLN A 170 -15.56 11.79 -16.43
CA GLN A 170 -15.50 10.95 -17.62
C GLN A 170 -16.02 9.53 -17.37
N TYR A 171 -16.53 9.22 -16.18
CA TYR A 171 -17.10 7.90 -15.89
C TYR A 171 -18.34 7.65 -16.75
N ASP A 172 -18.30 6.56 -17.51
CA ASP A 172 -19.45 6.04 -18.26
C ASP A 172 -19.65 4.57 -17.90
N PRO A 173 -20.75 4.21 -17.21
CA PRO A 173 -21.03 2.82 -16.83
C PRO A 173 -21.26 1.89 -18.03
N ASN A 174 -21.45 2.43 -19.23
CA ASN A 174 -21.64 1.67 -20.48
C ASN A 174 -20.38 1.63 -21.36
N ALA A 175 -19.25 2.17 -20.89
CA ALA A 175 -18.02 2.18 -21.65
C ALA A 175 -17.56 0.75 -21.98
N LYS A 176 -17.40 0.45 -23.28
CA LYS A 176 -16.91 -0.87 -23.72
C LYS A 176 -15.42 -0.99 -23.41
N ILE A 177 -15.05 -1.98 -22.60
CA ILE A 177 -13.65 -2.35 -22.35
C ILE A 177 -13.01 -2.71 -23.71
N GLY A 178 -12.03 -1.93 -24.14
CA GLY A 178 -11.32 -2.15 -25.40
C GLY A 178 -10.68 -3.53 -25.41
N GLY A 179 -11.26 -4.46 -26.17
CA GLY A 179 -10.70 -5.79 -26.38
C GLY A 179 -9.31 -5.69 -27.01
N LYS A 180 -8.33 -6.44 -26.47
CA LYS A 180 -7.02 -6.62 -27.10
C LYS A 180 -7.20 -7.36 -28.43
N GLY A 181 -7.50 -6.63 -29.50
CA GLY A 181 -7.46 -7.14 -30.86
C GLY A 181 -6.02 -7.54 -31.22
N LYS A 182 -5.79 -8.82 -31.48
CA LYS A 182 -4.59 -9.29 -32.18
C LYS A 182 -4.66 -8.79 -33.64
N GLY A 183 -4.10 -7.62 -33.92
CA GLY A 183 -3.93 -7.09 -35.27
C GLY A 183 -2.45 -7.02 -35.64
N LYS A 184 -2.02 -7.87 -36.58
CA LYS A 184 -0.79 -7.68 -37.36
C LYS A 184 -0.97 -6.45 -38.26
N GLY A 185 0.00 -5.54 -38.31
CA GLY A 185 0.11 -4.57 -39.41
C GLY A 185 0.57 -3.18 -38.99
N ASN A 186 1.65 -2.71 -39.64
CA ASN A 186 2.28 -1.39 -39.55
C ASN A 186 1.31 -0.19 -39.51
N GLY A 187 1.60 0.80 -38.64
CA GLY A 187 1.02 2.14 -38.75
C GLY A 187 1.29 3.01 -37.52
N LYS A 188 1.96 4.14 -37.71
CA LYS A 188 2.14 5.22 -36.72
C LYS A 188 0.78 5.69 -36.19
N GLY A 189 0.64 5.90 -34.88
CA GLY A 189 -0.52 6.56 -34.29
C GLY A 189 -0.50 6.60 -32.77
N GLN A 190 -0.46 7.81 -32.22
CA GLN A 190 -0.66 8.14 -30.81
C GLN A 190 -2.03 7.66 -30.32
N GLY A 191 -2.11 7.29 -29.04
CA GLY A 191 -3.37 7.04 -28.34
C GLY A 191 -3.26 5.91 -27.33
N LYS A 192 -2.73 6.21 -26.13
CA LYS A 192 -2.90 5.30 -24.99
C LYS A 192 -4.39 5.26 -24.65
N GLY A 193 -5.04 4.12 -24.87
CA GLY A 193 -6.42 3.88 -24.48
C GLY A 193 -6.57 4.11 -22.98
N LYS A 194 -7.34 5.15 -22.62
CA LYS A 194 -7.80 5.36 -21.25
C LYS A 194 -8.75 4.21 -20.92
N LYS A 195 -8.38 3.40 -19.94
CA LYS A 195 -9.37 2.62 -19.20
C LYS A 195 -10.23 3.63 -18.45
N SER A 196 -11.54 3.44 -18.49
CA SER A 196 -12.48 4.18 -17.66
C SER A 196 -12.32 3.67 -16.23
N ASP A 197 -11.53 4.38 -15.42
CA ASP A 197 -11.47 4.15 -13.99
C ASP A 197 -12.87 4.40 -13.39
N PRO A 198 -13.37 3.53 -12.50
CA PRO A 198 -14.60 3.78 -11.79
C PRO A 198 -14.41 4.94 -10.81
N GLN A 199 -15.40 5.84 -10.83
CA GLN A 199 -15.66 7.00 -9.95
C GLN A 199 -14.44 7.78 -9.44
#